data_AF-A0A6L6BYK7-F1
#
_entry.id   AF-A0A6L6BYK7-F1
#
_cell.length_a   1.000
_cell.length_b   1.000
_cell.length_c   1.000
_cell.angle_alpha   90.00
_cell.angle_beta   90.00
_cell.angle_gamma   90.00
#
_symmetry.space_group_name_H-M   'P 1'
#
loop_
_entity.id
_entity.type
_entity.pdbx_description
1 polymer ?
#
loop_
_entity_poly.entity_id
_entity_poly.type
_entity_poly.pdbx_seq_one_letter_code
_entity_poly.pdbx_strand_id
1 'polypeptide(L)'
;MADISNSADDRGEIRVARFFAGVQPERLFQAYTTPAELAEFFAPEGLSIDVDSVVIEPHVGGRFECTMVFDDTGEEAASIGVLIEVEAPNRLVGT
;
A
#
# COMPACT_ATOMS: atom_id res chain seq x y z
N MET A 1 1.62 7.02 -22.87
CA MET A 1 0.30 7.42 -22.33
C MET A 1 -0.44 6.11 -22.09
N ALA A 2 -0.41 5.58 -20.87
CA ALA A 2 -0.98 4.26 -20.57
C ALA A 2 -2.47 4.42 -20.26
N ASP A 3 -3.30 3.74 -21.05
CA ASP A 3 -4.75 3.64 -20.84
C ASP A 3 -5.04 2.98 -19.48
N ILE A 4 -5.64 3.73 -18.56
CA ILE A 4 -6.21 3.20 -17.33
C ILE A 4 -7.68 2.93 -17.63
N SER A 5 -7.99 1.71 -18.08
CA SER A 5 -9.39 1.26 -18.14
C SER A 5 -9.83 0.93 -16.72
N ASN A 6 -10.62 1.84 -16.12
CA ASN A 6 -11.32 1.59 -14.87
C ASN A 6 -12.71 1.05 -15.22
N SER A 7 -12.87 -0.27 -15.31
CA SER A 7 -14.21 -0.88 -15.33
C SER A 7 -14.62 -1.22 -13.90
N ALA A 8 -15.54 -0.44 -13.35
CA ALA A 8 -16.19 -0.77 -12.08
C ALA A 8 -17.13 -1.98 -12.33
N ASP A 9 -16.86 -3.08 -11.64
CA ASP A 9 -17.77 -4.21 -11.49
C ASP A 9 -18.78 -3.88 -10.38
N ASP A 10 -20.05 -4.25 -10.53
CA ASP A 10 -21.18 -3.95 -9.64
C ASP A 10 -21.12 -4.72 -8.30
N ARG A 11 -19.93 -5.20 -7.91
CA ARG A 11 -19.66 -6.05 -6.73
C ARG A 11 -18.91 -5.34 -5.60
N GLY A 12 -18.70 -4.03 -5.70
CA GLY A 12 -17.92 -3.28 -4.71
C GLY A 12 -16.41 -3.57 -4.77
N GLU A 13 -15.93 -4.12 -5.88
CA GLU A 13 -14.53 -4.44 -6.11
C GLU A 13 -13.86 -3.37 -6.98
N ILE A 14 -12.74 -2.83 -6.52
CA ILE A 14 -11.90 -1.93 -7.29
C ILE A 14 -10.63 -2.68 -7.69
N ARG A 15 -10.32 -2.69 -8.99
CA ARG A 15 -9.09 -3.29 -9.52
C ARG A 15 -8.19 -2.21 -10.11
N VAL A 16 -6.95 -2.15 -9.64
CA VAL A 16 -5.93 -1.25 -10.18
C VAL A 16 -4.77 -2.07 -10.70
N ALA A 17 -4.43 -1.90 -11.98
CA ALA A 17 -3.25 -2.50 -12.60
C ALA A 17 -2.22 -1.43 -12.97
N ARG A 18 -0.94 -1.75 -12.76
CA ARG A 18 0.22 -0.92 -13.12
C ARG A 18 1.32 -1.83 -13.66
N PHE A 19 2.05 -1.35 -14.67
CA PHE A 19 3.19 -2.07 -15.26
C PHE A 19 4.49 -1.34 -14.90
N PHE A 20 5.46 -2.08 -14.37
CA PHE A 20 6.77 -1.56 -13.97
C PHE A 20 7.86 -2.22 -14.84
N ALA A 21 8.37 -1.48 -15.83
CA ALA A 21 9.39 -1.99 -16.75
C ALA A 21 10.74 -2.16 -16.05
N GLY A 22 11.33 -3.35 -16.15
CA GLY A 22 12.67 -3.64 -15.61
C GLY A 22 12.75 -3.76 -14.08
N VAL A 23 11.62 -3.80 -13.38
CA VAL A 23 11.57 -3.98 -11.93
C VAL A 23 11.26 -5.45 -11.62
N GLN A 24 12.04 -6.05 -10.73
CA GLN A 24 11.81 -7.43 -10.27
C GLN A 24 10.66 -7.47 -9.25
N PRO A 25 9.82 -8.54 -9.24
CA PRO A 25 8.73 -8.68 -8.27
C PRO A 25 9.16 -8.54 -6.82
N GLU A 26 10.35 -9.03 -6.46
CA GLU A 26 10.93 -8.95 -5.11
C GLU A 26 11.13 -7.49 -4.68
N ARG A 27 11.49 -6.60 -5.60
CA ARG A 27 11.67 -5.18 -5.30
C ARG A 27 10.33 -4.48 -5.05
N LEU A 28 9.30 -4.82 -5.83
CA LEU A 28 7.96 -4.31 -5.60
C LEU A 28 7.42 -4.80 -4.26
N PHE A 29 7.56 -6.10 -3.98
CA PHE A 29 7.16 -6.67 -2.70
C PHE A 29 7.86 -5.96 -1.53
N GLN A 30 9.18 -5.77 -1.62
CA GLN A 30 9.95 -5.05 -0.62
C GLN A 30 9.43 -3.62 -0.38
N ALA A 31 9.04 -2.89 -1.43
CA ALA A 31 8.50 -1.54 -1.32
C ALA A 31 7.19 -1.51 -0.50
N TYR A 32 6.34 -2.52 -0.64
CA TYR A 32 5.11 -2.65 0.16
C TYR A 32 5.35 -3.18 1.58
N THR A 33 6.50 -3.80 1.87
CA THR A 33 6.77 -4.44 3.16
C THR A 33 7.88 -3.76 3.98
N THR A 34 8.45 -2.67 3.48
CA THR A 34 9.51 -1.91 4.17
C THR A 34 8.92 -0.57 4.62
N PRO A 35 8.83 -0.29 5.93
CA PRO A 35 8.13 0.89 6.45
C PRO A 35 8.55 2.21 5.78
N ALA A 36 9.86 2.46 5.69
CA ALA A 36 10.39 3.67 5.07
C ALA A 36 10.05 3.77 3.57
N GLU A 37 10.05 2.67 2.84
CA GLU A 37 9.74 2.68 1.41
C GLU A 37 8.23 2.86 1.17
N LEU A 38 7.38 2.22 1.98
CA LEU A 38 5.92 2.38 1.89
C LEU A 38 5.52 3.85 2.06
N ALA A 39 6.10 4.52 3.06
CA ALA A 39 5.80 5.92 3.37
C ALA A 39 6.10 6.88 2.21
N GLU A 40 7.03 6.52 1.31
CA GLU A 40 7.42 7.37 0.18
C GLU A 40 6.41 7.38 -0.98
N PHE A 41 5.58 6.33 -1.15
CA PHE A 41 4.74 6.21 -2.35
C PHE A 41 3.27 5.83 -2.10
N PHE A 42 2.94 5.35 -0.89
CA PHE A 42 1.61 4.79 -0.63
C PHE A 42 0.53 5.87 -0.40
N ALA A 43 0.94 7.05 0.06
CA ALA A 43 0.04 8.18 0.23
C ALA A 43 -0.37 8.78 -1.13
N PRO A 44 -1.66 9.15 -1.32
CA PRO A 44 -2.06 9.94 -2.47
C PRO A 44 -1.50 11.37 -2.40
N GLU A 45 -1.51 12.09 -3.52
CA GLU A 45 -1.12 13.49 -3.57
C GLU A 45 -1.94 14.35 -2.58
N GLY A 46 -1.26 15.23 -1.83
CA GLY A 46 -1.86 16.07 -0.77
C GLY A 46 -1.89 15.40 0.61
N LEU A 47 -1.41 14.16 0.72
CA LEU A 47 -1.18 13.49 1.99
C LEU A 47 0.25 12.95 2.05
N SER A 48 0.77 12.87 3.27
CA SER A 48 2.02 12.20 3.59
C SER A 48 1.78 11.08 4.61
N ILE A 49 2.68 10.10 4.70
CA ILE A 49 2.65 9.08 5.76
C ILE A 49 3.73 9.40 6.77
N ASP A 50 3.36 9.46 8.06
CA ASP A 50 4.34 9.50 9.13
C ASP A 50 5.06 8.14 9.20
N VAL A 51 6.34 8.11 8.83
CA VAL A 51 7.14 6.89 8.78
C VAL A 51 7.24 6.19 10.14
N ASP A 52 7.24 6.94 11.25
CA ASP A 52 7.34 6.38 12.59
C ASP A 52 6.04 5.69 13.02
N SER A 53 4.93 5.99 12.35
CA SER A 53 3.64 5.31 12.53
C SER A 53 3.54 3.98 11.78
N VAL A 54 4.45 3.71 10.83
CA VAL A 54 4.32 2.56 9.94
C VAL A 54 4.78 1.27 10.62
N VAL A 55 3.87 0.32 10.76
CA VAL A 55 4.18 -1.04 11.24
C VAL A 55 3.79 -2.04 10.17
N ILE A 56 4.78 -2.84 9.74
CA ILE A 56 4.55 -3.90 8.75
C ILE A 56 5.26 -5.17 9.22
N GLU A 57 4.47 -6.21 9.46
CA GLU A 57 4.96 -7.54 9.87
C GLU A 57 4.59 -8.55 8.76
N PRO A 58 5.46 -8.79 7.76
CA PRO A 58 5.10 -9.49 6.51
C PRO A 58 4.98 -11.01 6.68
N HIS A 59 4.06 -11.45 7.53
CA HIS A 59 3.63 -12.83 7.72
C HIS A 59 2.13 -12.87 8.01
N VAL A 60 1.50 -14.03 7.83
CA VAL A 60 0.07 -14.21 8.18
C VAL A 60 -0.14 -13.88 9.67
N GLY A 61 -1.16 -13.06 9.95
CA GLY A 61 -1.48 -12.53 11.27
C GLY A 61 -0.67 -11.30 11.69
N GLY A 62 0.29 -10.86 10.87
CA GLY A 62 1.10 -9.67 11.15
C GLY A 62 0.34 -8.37 10.88
N ARG A 63 0.75 -7.31 11.57
CA ARG A 63 0.16 -5.97 11.46
C ARG A 63 0.53 -5.28 10.15
N PHE A 64 -0.40 -4.47 9.64
CA PHE A 64 -0.17 -3.48 8.60
C PHE A 64 -0.85 -2.18 9.04
N GLU A 65 -0.06 -1.23 9.51
CA GLU A 65 -0.54 0.03 10.07
C GLU A 65 0.24 1.20 9.50
N CYS A 66 -0.46 2.31 9.25
CA CYS A 66 0.16 3.60 8.93
C CYS A 66 -0.81 4.74 9.23
N THR A 67 -0.28 5.91 9.55
CA THR A 67 -1.04 7.15 9.69
C THR A 67 -0.76 8.06 8.50
N MET A 68 -1.81 8.41 7.77
CA MET A 68 -1.75 9.46 6.75
C MET A 68 -2.02 10.82 7.40
N VAL A 69 -1.26 11.83 6.99
CA VAL A 69 -1.36 13.21 7.46
C VAL A 69 -1.77 14.08 6.28
N PHE A 70 -2.80 14.91 6.47
CA PHE A 70 -3.21 15.90 5.47
C PHE A 70 -2.22 17.06 5.49
N ASP A 71 -1.56 17.33 4.36
CA ASP A 71 -0.46 18.31 4.32
C ASP A 71 -0.92 19.75 4.60
N ASP A 72 -2.20 20.07 4.35
CA ASP A 72 -2.77 21.41 4.49
C ASP A 72 -3.26 21.73 5.91
N THR A 73 -3.76 20.73 6.62
CA THR A 73 -4.42 20.86 7.93
C THR A 73 -3.62 20.22 9.06
N GLY A 74 -2.76 19.25 8.74
CA GLY A 74 -2.08 18.39 9.71
C GLY A 74 -3.02 17.38 10.39
N GLU A 75 -4.26 17.22 9.91
CA GLU A 75 -5.15 16.19 10.42
C GLU A 75 -4.61 14.79 10.13
N GLU A 76 -4.85 13.85 11.04
CA GLU A 76 -4.33 12.48 10.98
C GLU A 76 -5.45 11.48 10.72
N ALA A 77 -5.19 10.52 9.84
CA ALA A 77 -6.06 9.39 9.54
C ALA A 77 -5.29 8.07 9.65
N ALA A 78 -5.54 7.33 10.73
CA ALA A 78 -4.93 6.03 10.97
C ALA A 78 -5.60 4.93 10.12
N SER A 79 -4.78 4.13 9.45
CA SER A 79 -5.15 2.89 8.77
C SER A 79 -4.58 1.72 9.55
N ILE A 80 -5.42 0.77 9.94
CA ILE A 80 -5.03 -0.42 10.72
C ILE A 80 -5.61 -1.64 10.05
N GLY A 81 -4.75 -2.62 9.76
CA GLY A 81 -5.13 -3.89 9.16
C GLY A 81 -4.25 -5.05 9.62
N VAL A 82 -4.65 -6.26 9.22
CA VAL A 82 -3.92 -7.50 9.48
C VAL A 82 -3.66 -8.21 8.15
N LEU A 83 -2.44 -8.69 7.94
CA LEU A 83 -2.09 -9.50 6.79
C LEU A 83 -2.67 -10.91 6.94
N ILE A 84 -3.55 -11.30 6.02
CA ILE A 84 -4.25 -12.60 6.06
C ILE A 84 -3.65 -13.62 5.09
N GLU A 85 -2.90 -13.18 4.09
CA GLU A 85 -2.15 -14.05 3.19
C GLU A 85 -0.86 -13.36 2.73
N VAL A 86 0.25 -14.07 2.80
CA VAL A 86 1.57 -13.57 2.41
C VAL A 86 2.31 -14.67 1.67
N GLU A 87 2.49 -14.49 0.36
CA GLU A 87 3.24 -15.39 -0.51
C GLU A 87 4.28 -14.56 -1.28
N ALA A 88 5.42 -14.30 -0.66
CA ALA A 88 6.45 -13.47 -1.26
C ALA A 88 7.03 -14.11 -2.55
N PRO A 89 7.29 -13.33 -3.61
CA PRO A 89 7.00 -11.89 -3.76
C PRO A 89 5.64 -11.60 -4.43
N ASN A 90 4.83 -12.62 -4.68
CA ASN A 90 3.71 -12.55 -5.64
C ASN A 90 2.39 -12.11 -5.03
N ARG A 91 2.23 -12.20 -3.69
CA ARG A 91 0.93 -11.93 -3.06
C ARG A 91 1.06 -11.38 -1.64
N LEU A 92 0.28 -10.34 -1.38
CA LEU A 92 0.10 -9.72 -0.07
C LEU A 92 -1.37 -9.31 0.04
N VAL A 93 -2.09 -9.78 1.07
CA VAL A 93 -3.50 -9.43 1.29
C VAL A 93 -3.72 -9.02 2.73
N GLY A 94 -4.32 -7.85 2.90
CA GLY A 94 -4.74 -7.27 4.17
C GLY A 94 -6.26 -7.05 4.25
N THR A 95 -6.74 -6.68 5.43
CA THR A 95 -8.14 -6.32 5.73
C THR A 95 -8.39 -4.83 5.66
#